data_AF-A0A2S3VXH4-F1
#
_entry.id   AF-A0A2S3VXH4-F1
#
_cell.length_a   1.000
_cell.length_b   1.000
_cell.length_c   1.000
_cell.angle_alpha   90.00
_cell.angle_beta   90.00
_cell.angle_gamma   90.00
#
_symmetry.space_group_name_H-M   'P 1'
#
loop_
_entity.id
_entity.type
_entity.pdbx_description
1 polymer ?
#
loop_
_entity_poly.entity_id
_entity_poly.type
_entity_poly.pdbx_seq_one_letter_code
_entity_poly.pdbx_strand_id
1 'polypeptide(L)'
;MTRRAEILVDIGGIASCQCDDALESLFKSATETPARNPTMLWDDVPNPIIRRLVELFTQKYQAVLKQLQDRFGQILTGKGTGSLQKALSPGWGRWTPEQEQEARAHLERHPPEDYTLDDWMLLVELLMQEYLPHDVAVDWGDWLTVRATLAGKAQAAFEARGIRDAESIAKMAEYMPTGFGAVPRKILTPVEMKTIEIARARAAENISAVSDVARHKMKNLIIQHMEAQMFGMKQGQFTALRQSLFDAFGELNRDFRRIAVTEAGEACNQGLIATLSPGQRVKRVEAYRGACAFCKSINGKVFTVVAPDAPEQNGQTQVWVGKTNIGRSAASRRRTDEGLMPRSENEMWWPAAGVQHPNCRGSWVTVTDPGPDVSPAFVNWMDGILRKHGLKPVGASDA
;
A
#
# COMPACT_ATOMS: atom_id res chain seq x y z
N MET A 1 33.99 9.29 15.99
CA MET A 1 32.81 8.95 16.82
C MET A 1 31.89 10.17 16.88
N THR A 2 30.88 10.24 16.03
CA THR A 2 29.89 11.33 16.04
C THR A 2 28.92 11.09 17.19
N ARG A 3 28.91 11.98 18.19
CA ARG A 3 27.93 11.95 19.29
C ARG A 3 26.52 11.97 18.68
N ARG A 4 25.67 11.00 19.04
CA ARG A 4 24.23 11.10 18.76
C ARG A 4 23.71 12.29 19.55
N ALA A 5 23.08 13.26 18.89
CA ALA A 5 22.33 14.29 19.58
C ALA A 5 21.16 13.58 20.30
N GLU A 6 21.18 13.58 21.63
CA GLU A 6 20.06 13.13 22.43
C GLU A 6 19.03 14.27 22.44
N ILE A 7 17.87 14.02 21.82
CA ILE A 7 16.74 14.94 21.87
C ILE A 7 15.94 14.58 23.11
N LEU A 8 15.88 15.49 24.07
CA LEU A 8 14.99 15.40 25.23
C LEU A 8 13.69 16.13 24.89
N VAL A 9 12.57 15.40 24.90
CA VAL A 9 11.23 15.96 24.69
C VAL A 9 10.51 15.91 26.03
N ASP A 10 10.17 17.08 26.58
CA ASP A 10 9.34 17.17 27.78
C ASP A 10 7.86 17.04 27.41
N ILE A 11 7.25 15.94 27.86
CA ILE A 11 5.83 15.63 27.66
C ILE A 11 5.06 15.62 28.99
N GLY A 12 5.66 16.14 30.07
CA GLY A 12 5.10 16.08 31.43
C GLY A 12 3.79 16.85 31.61
N GLY A 13 3.54 17.87 30.78
CA GLY A 13 2.30 18.66 30.80
C GLY A 13 1.15 18.13 29.94
N ILE A 14 1.34 16.99 29.27
CA ILE A 14 0.36 16.43 28.32
C ILE A 14 -0.55 15.43 29.06
N ALA A 15 -1.86 15.49 28.81
CA ALA A 15 -2.83 14.53 29.34
C ALA A 15 -2.46 13.09 28.95
N SER A 16 -2.75 12.10 29.79
CA SER A 16 -2.30 10.71 29.62
C SER A 16 -2.62 10.10 28.25
N CYS A 17 -3.83 10.32 27.73
CA CYS A 17 -4.23 9.85 26.39
C CYS A 17 -3.38 10.46 25.26
N GLN A 18 -3.14 11.77 25.31
CA GLN A 18 -2.34 12.49 24.32
C GLN A 18 -0.84 12.19 24.47
N CYS A 19 -0.39 11.90 25.69
CA CYS A 19 0.98 11.51 26.00
C CYS A 19 1.30 10.14 25.38
N ASP A 20 0.37 9.19 25.49
CA ASP A 20 0.50 7.87 24.88
C ASP A 20 0.50 7.93 23.34
N ASP A 21 -0.37 8.73 22.74
CA ASP A 21 -0.36 8.96 21.28
C ASP A 21 0.93 9.64 20.81
N ALA A 22 1.45 10.61 21.58
CA ALA A 22 2.70 11.29 21.29
C ALA A 22 3.91 10.34 21.42
N LEU A 23 3.95 9.52 22.47
CA LEU A 23 4.99 8.49 22.65
C LEU A 23 4.93 7.48 21.51
N GLU A 24 3.76 6.97 21.17
CA GLU A 24 3.58 6.03 20.07
C GLU A 24 4.01 6.67 18.75
N SER A 25 3.66 7.93 18.50
CA SER A 25 4.06 8.66 17.30
C SER A 25 5.58 8.90 17.26
N LEU A 26 6.22 9.23 18.38
CA LEU A 26 7.67 9.39 18.48
C LEU A 26 8.40 8.07 18.27
N PHE A 27 7.93 6.98 18.87
CA PHE A 27 8.50 5.64 18.67
C PHE A 27 8.26 5.13 17.25
N LYS A 28 7.08 5.33 16.67
CA LYS A 28 6.80 5.07 15.25
C LYS A 28 7.71 5.89 14.36
N SER A 29 7.85 7.20 14.61
CA SER A 29 8.72 8.09 13.81
C SER A 29 10.22 7.81 14.00
N ALA A 30 10.62 7.24 15.13
CA ALA A 30 12.00 6.83 15.39
C ALA A 30 12.32 5.41 14.85
N THR A 31 11.30 4.56 14.70
CA THR A 31 11.42 3.21 14.12
C THR A 31 11.19 3.19 12.62
N GLU A 32 10.29 4.04 12.10
CA GLU A 32 10.38 4.58 10.75
C GLU A 32 11.75 5.22 10.65
N THR A 33 12.63 4.68 9.83
CA THR A 33 13.99 5.22 9.76
C THR A 33 13.88 6.66 9.27
N PRO A 34 14.17 7.70 10.08
CA PRO A 34 14.07 9.05 9.60
C PRO A 34 15.16 9.23 8.55
N ALA A 35 14.76 9.60 7.34
CA ALA A 35 15.50 10.53 6.50
C ALA A 35 16.98 10.23 6.14
N ARG A 36 17.57 9.07 6.45
CA ARG A 36 18.98 8.81 6.09
C ARG A 36 19.16 8.56 4.60
N ASN A 37 18.12 8.12 3.90
CA ASN A 37 18.10 8.20 2.45
C ASN A 37 16.65 8.16 1.91
N PRO A 38 16.12 9.27 1.36
CA PRO A 38 14.82 9.28 0.70
C PRO A 38 14.69 8.26 -0.45
N THR A 39 15.80 7.69 -0.93
CA THR A 39 15.79 6.61 -1.93
C THR A 39 15.36 5.26 -1.35
N MET A 40 15.38 5.04 -0.03
CA MET A 40 15.08 3.71 0.55
C MET A 40 13.67 3.21 0.22
N LEU A 41 12.68 4.10 0.05
CA LEU A 41 11.34 3.75 -0.41
C LEU A 41 11.35 3.09 -1.80
N TRP A 42 12.32 3.47 -2.63
CA TRP A 42 12.52 2.97 -3.99
C TRP A 42 13.42 1.73 -4.04
N ASP A 43 14.09 1.37 -2.93
CA ASP A 43 14.84 0.11 -2.86
C ASP A 43 13.90 -1.09 -3.07
N ASP A 44 14.46 -2.16 -3.64
CA ASP A 44 13.77 -3.39 -3.97
C ASP A 44 13.11 -4.08 -2.75
N VAL A 45 11.89 -4.60 -2.96
CA VAL A 45 11.24 -5.52 -2.02
C VAL A 45 11.92 -6.89 -2.13
N PRO A 46 12.33 -7.55 -1.03
CA PRO A 46 13.07 -8.81 -1.10
C PRO A 46 12.28 -9.93 -1.80
N ASN A 47 10.97 -10.03 -1.53
CA ASN A 47 10.09 -10.98 -2.21
C ASN A 47 9.91 -10.57 -3.69
N PRO A 48 10.31 -11.42 -4.66
CA PRO A 48 10.31 -11.07 -6.08
C PRO A 48 8.91 -10.87 -6.65
N ILE A 49 7.89 -11.58 -6.14
CA ILE A 49 6.50 -11.39 -6.58
C ILE A 49 5.99 -10.05 -6.10
N ILE A 50 6.14 -9.76 -4.81
CA ILE A 50 5.70 -8.49 -4.22
C ILE A 50 6.42 -7.32 -4.89
N ARG A 51 7.74 -7.44 -5.14
CA ARG A 51 8.53 -6.44 -5.88
C ARG A 51 7.89 -6.12 -7.22
N ARG A 52 7.57 -7.14 -8.03
CA ARG A 52 6.98 -6.94 -9.34
C ARG A 52 5.60 -6.29 -9.27
N LEU A 53 4.76 -6.69 -8.31
CA LEU A 53 3.44 -6.07 -8.09
C LEU A 53 3.55 -4.59 -7.69
N VAL A 54 4.45 -4.26 -6.77
CA VAL A 54 4.72 -2.87 -6.35
C VAL A 54 5.17 -2.03 -7.54
N GLU A 55 6.07 -2.52 -8.38
CA GLU A 55 6.52 -1.76 -9.56
C GLU A 55 5.41 -1.56 -10.60
N LEU A 56 4.64 -2.60 -10.91
CA LEU A 56 3.52 -2.48 -11.85
C LEU A 56 2.44 -1.51 -11.35
N PHE A 57 2.12 -1.57 -10.05
CA PHE A 57 1.18 -0.64 -9.43
C PHE A 57 1.73 0.80 -9.45
N THR A 58 3.00 0.97 -9.09
CA THR A 58 3.69 2.27 -9.10
C THR A 58 3.67 2.88 -10.51
N GLN A 59 4.00 2.09 -11.54
CA GLN A 59 3.98 2.55 -12.94
C GLN A 59 2.59 2.96 -13.40
N LYS A 60 1.56 2.18 -13.06
CA LYS A 60 0.17 2.50 -13.39
C LYS A 60 -0.25 3.82 -12.75
N TYR A 61 0.10 4.03 -11.49
CA TYR A 61 -0.20 5.27 -10.78
C TYR A 61 0.60 6.47 -11.30
N GLN A 62 1.91 6.30 -11.53
CA GLN A 62 2.76 7.33 -12.12
C GLN A 62 2.26 7.78 -13.49
N ALA A 63 1.71 6.86 -14.29
CA ALA A 63 1.09 7.22 -15.57
C ALA A 63 -0.12 8.13 -15.38
N VAL A 64 -0.95 7.87 -14.36
CA VAL A 64 -2.11 8.71 -14.01
C VAL A 64 -1.66 10.08 -13.49
N LEU A 65 -0.72 10.12 -12.54
CA LEU A 65 -0.20 11.39 -12.04
C LEU A 65 0.51 12.20 -13.10
N LYS A 66 1.26 11.54 -14.00
CA LYS A 66 1.88 12.20 -15.14
C LYS A 66 0.83 12.83 -16.05
N GLN A 67 -0.27 12.13 -16.34
CA GLN A 67 -1.36 12.68 -17.15
C GLN A 67 -2.02 13.90 -16.47
N LEU A 68 -2.28 13.82 -15.16
CA LEU A 68 -2.76 14.95 -14.36
C LEU A 68 -1.79 16.13 -14.45
N GLN A 69 -0.50 15.88 -14.19
CA GLN A 69 0.54 16.90 -14.22
C GLN A 69 0.71 17.53 -15.61
N ASP A 70 0.72 16.72 -16.67
CA ASP A 70 0.82 17.19 -18.05
C ASP A 70 -0.39 18.07 -18.40
N ARG A 71 -1.60 17.69 -17.95
CA ARG A 71 -2.81 18.49 -18.18
C ARG A 71 -2.85 19.79 -17.39
N PHE A 72 -2.50 19.77 -16.10
CA PHE A 72 -2.29 21.00 -15.35
C PHE A 72 -1.26 21.90 -16.02
N GLY A 73 -0.13 21.34 -16.46
CA GLY A 73 0.91 22.09 -17.15
C GLY A 73 0.45 22.73 -18.47
N GLN A 74 -0.37 22.03 -19.25
CA GLN A 74 -0.96 22.58 -20.49
C GLN A 74 -1.91 23.74 -20.19
N ILE A 75 -2.82 23.56 -19.24
CA ILE A 75 -3.80 24.58 -18.83
C ILE A 75 -3.09 25.84 -18.33
N LEU A 76 -2.11 25.67 -17.43
CA LEU A 76 -1.31 26.79 -16.89
C LEU A 76 -0.46 27.53 -17.94
N THR A 77 -0.37 27.02 -19.17
CA THR A 77 0.33 27.69 -20.29
C THR A 77 -0.64 28.24 -21.35
N GLY A 78 -1.92 28.39 -21.01
CA GLY A 78 -2.95 28.95 -21.89
C GLY A 78 -3.49 27.98 -22.94
N LYS A 79 -3.09 26.70 -22.90
CA LYS A 79 -3.69 25.66 -23.75
C LYS A 79 -4.93 25.14 -23.02
N GLY A 80 -6.12 25.35 -23.60
CA GLY A 80 -7.38 24.84 -23.06
C GLY A 80 -7.37 23.32 -22.80
N THR A 81 -8.38 22.82 -22.09
CA THR A 81 -8.49 21.41 -21.63
C THR A 81 -8.39 20.36 -22.75
N GLY A 82 -8.88 20.68 -23.96
CA GLY A 82 -8.90 19.76 -25.11
C GLY A 82 -9.74 18.49 -24.85
N SER A 83 -9.61 17.46 -25.70
CA SER A 83 -10.26 16.17 -25.46
C SER A 83 -9.55 15.42 -24.34
N LEU A 84 -10.18 15.30 -23.18
CA LEU A 84 -9.72 14.40 -22.11
C LEU A 84 -10.26 12.98 -22.39
N GLN A 85 -9.54 11.97 -21.89
CA GLN A 85 -9.92 10.56 -22.01
C GLN A 85 -10.08 9.96 -20.61
N LYS A 86 -11.27 9.40 -20.37
CA LYS A 86 -11.68 8.80 -19.12
C LYS A 86 -10.79 7.63 -18.70
N ALA A 87 -10.37 7.60 -17.44
CA ALA A 87 -9.76 6.42 -16.85
C ALA A 87 -10.80 5.27 -16.83
N LEU A 88 -10.45 4.12 -17.43
CA LEU A 88 -11.33 2.95 -17.52
C LEU A 88 -11.58 2.33 -16.13
N SER A 89 -12.77 2.54 -15.56
CA SER A 89 -13.60 1.56 -14.79
C SER A 89 -14.88 2.18 -14.16
N PRO A 90 -15.87 1.41 -13.64
CA PRO A 90 -17.19 1.93 -13.18
C PRO A 90 -17.55 1.78 -11.67
N GLY A 91 -18.12 2.84 -11.06
CA GLY A 91 -18.84 2.85 -9.75
C GLY A 91 -18.49 3.92 -8.67
N TRP A 92 -19.40 4.89 -8.49
CA TRP A 92 -19.62 5.83 -7.33
C TRP A 92 -18.62 6.99 -7.14
N GLY A 93 -18.97 8.22 -6.69
CA GLY A 93 -20.18 9.03 -6.86
C GLY A 93 -19.83 10.15 -7.85
N ARG A 94 -20.43 10.06 -9.02
CA ARG A 94 -19.93 10.62 -10.28
C ARG A 94 -20.67 11.89 -10.60
N TRP A 95 -19.97 12.86 -11.16
CA TRP A 95 -20.65 13.70 -12.15
C TRP A 95 -21.19 12.78 -13.23
N THR A 96 -22.46 12.93 -13.58
CA THR A 96 -22.98 12.25 -14.77
C THR A 96 -22.13 12.69 -15.98
N PRO A 97 -22.04 11.89 -17.06
CA PRO A 97 -21.34 12.33 -18.27
C PRO A 97 -21.79 13.72 -18.74
N GLU A 98 -23.07 14.06 -18.53
CA GLU A 98 -23.63 15.37 -18.83
C GLU A 98 -23.07 16.47 -17.92
N GLN A 99 -23.00 16.23 -16.60
CA GLN A 99 -22.38 17.18 -15.65
C GLN A 99 -20.89 17.38 -15.92
N GLU A 100 -20.19 16.31 -16.32
CA GLU A 100 -18.78 16.35 -16.71
C GLU A 100 -18.58 17.17 -17.99
N GLN A 101 -19.44 16.98 -18.98
CA GLN A 101 -19.43 17.74 -20.22
C GLN A 101 -19.83 19.21 -20.01
N GLU A 102 -20.78 19.48 -19.12
CA GLU A 102 -21.20 20.83 -18.75
C GLU A 102 -20.06 21.60 -18.07
N ALA A 103 -19.42 20.99 -17.07
CA ALA A 103 -18.28 21.59 -16.38
C ALA A 103 -17.11 21.84 -17.33
N ARG A 104 -16.81 20.90 -18.23
CA ARG A 104 -15.82 21.07 -19.29
C ARG A 104 -16.18 22.24 -20.20
N ALA A 105 -17.41 22.27 -20.70
CA ALA A 105 -17.87 23.32 -21.60
C ALA A 105 -17.93 24.69 -20.93
N HIS A 106 -18.11 24.76 -19.62
CA HIS A 106 -18.01 26.00 -18.83
C HIS A 106 -16.56 26.50 -18.76
N LEU A 107 -15.63 25.61 -18.40
CA LEU A 107 -14.19 25.94 -18.29
C LEU A 107 -13.59 26.33 -19.66
N GLU A 108 -13.97 25.64 -20.74
CA GLU A 108 -13.46 25.91 -22.10
C GLU A 108 -13.90 27.25 -22.68
N ARG A 109 -14.91 27.93 -22.11
CA ARG A 109 -15.36 29.25 -22.57
C ARG A 109 -14.43 30.39 -22.18
N HIS A 110 -13.61 30.19 -21.16
CA HIS A 110 -12.73 31.22 -20.63
C HIS A 110 -11.28 30.73 -20.68
N PRO A 111 -10.30 31.60 -20.94
CA PRO A 111 -8.91 31.23 -20.76
C PRO A 111 -8.58 31.09 -19.25
N PRO A 112 -7.59 30.26 -18.86
CA PRO A 112 -7.26 30.03 -17.45
C PRO A 112 -6.85 31.28 -16.67
N GLU A 113 -6.30 32.29 -17.34
CA GLU A 113 -6.04 33.61 -16.76
C GLU A 113 -7.30 34.35 -16.25
N ASP A 114 -8.48 34.01 -16.78
CA ASP A 114 -9.77 34.62 -16.39
C ASP A 114 -10.55 33.75 -15.38
N TYR A 115 -9.99 32.60 -14.97
CA TYR A 115 -10.67 31.70 -14.04
C TYR A 115 -10.85 32.35 -12.66
N THR A 116 -12.08 32.33 -12.18
CA THR A 116 -12.40 32.62 -10.78
C THR A 116 -11.95 31.47 -9.87
N LEU A 117 -11.99 31.67 -8.55
CA LEU A 117 -11.72 30.60 -7.61
C LEU A 117 -12.65 29.39 -7.83
N ASP A 118 -13.94 29.64 -8.10
CA ASP A 118 -14.92 28.59 -8.36
C ASP A 118 -14.58 27.80 -9.63
N ASP A 119 -14.10 28.48 -10.68
CA ASP A 119 -13.63 27.83 -11.92
C ASP A 119 -12.42 26.94 -11.64
N TRP A 120 -11.46 27.41 -10.84
CA TRP A 120 -10.33 26.58 -10.46
C TRP A 120 -10.73 25.38 -9.58
N MET A 121 -11.68 25.55 -8.66
CA MET A 121 -12.22 24.45 -7.87
C MET A 121 -12.93 23.42 -8.75
N LEU A 122 -13.71 23.89 -9.72
CA LEU A 122 -14.40 23.06 -10.71
C LEU A 122 -13.40 22.29 -11.59
N LEU A 123 -12.29 22.92 -11.98
CA LEU A 123 -11.22 22.26 -12.73
C LEU A 123 -10.57 21.13 -11.92
N VAL A 124 -10.25 21.36 -10.64
CA VAL A 124 -9.67 20.31 -9.79
C VAL A 124 -10.65 19.14 -9.67
N GLU A 125 -11.94 19.40 -9.48
CA GLU A 125 -12.97 18.38 -9.43
C GLU A 125 -13.07 17.59 -10.74
N LEU A 126 -13.12 18.28 -11.89
CA LEU A 126 -13.16 17.65 -13.21
C LEU A 126 -11.95 16.73 -13.43
N LEU A 127 -10.74 17.19 -13.08
CA LEU A 127 -9.52 16.40 -13.24
C LEU A 127 -9.47 15.20 -12.30
N MET A 128 -9.94 15.34 -11.06
CA MET A 128 -10.03 14.21 -10.13
C MET A 128 -11.06 13.17 -10.61
N GLN A 129 -12.21 13.60 -11.12
CA GLN A 129 -13.23 12.70 -11.70
C GLN A 129 -12.73 11.95 -12.93
N GLU A 130 -11.90 12.59 -13.76
CA GLU A 130 -11.39 11.99 -14.98
C GLU A 130 -10.30 10.95 -14.71
N TYR A 131 -9.39 11.25 -13.77
CA TYR A 131 -8.14 10.51 -13.62
C TYR A 131 -8.04 9.66 -12.34
N LEU A 132 -8.73 10.04 -11.26
CA LEU A 132 -8.75 9.32 -9.97
C LEU A 132 -10.18 9.24 -9.39
N PRO A 133 -11.16 8.70 -10.13
CA PRO A 133 -12.49 8.51 -9.57
C PRO A 133 -12.49 7.35 -8.55
N HIS A 134 -13.49 7.31 -7.67
CA HIS A 134 -13.49 6.41 -6.51
C HIS A 134 -13.63 4.91 -6.89
N ASP A 135 -14.30 4.59 -7.99
CA ASP A 135 -14.31 3.26 -8.63
C ASP A 135 -12.92 2.76 -8.99
N VAL A 136 -12.07 3.65 -9.50
CA VAL A 136 -10.69 3.31 -9.84
C VAL A 136 -9.92 2.91 -8.59
N ALA A 137 -10.21 3.51 -7.42
CA ALA A 137 -9.60 3.11 -6.14
C ALA A 137 -9.99 1.69 -5.72
N VAL A 138 -11.28 1.34 -5.85
CA VAL A 138 -11.78 -0.02 -5.58
C VAL A 138 -11.14 -1.03 -6.52
N ASP A 139 -11.14 -0.75 -7.82
CA ASP A 139 -10.55 -1.65 -8.82
C ASP A 139 -9.04 -1.79 -8.68
N TRP A 140 -8.36 -0.77 -8.17
CA TRP A 140 -6.94 -0.84 -7.87
C TRP A 140 -6.65 -1.59 -6.58
N GLY A 141 -7.52 -1.45 -5.58
CA GLY A 141 -7.53 -2.29 -4.39
C GLY A 141 -7.68 -3.76 -4.78
N ASP A 142 -8.65 -4.08 -5.64
CA ASP A 142 -8.84 -5.40 -6.24
C ASP A 142 -7.60 -5.89 -6.97
N TRP A 143 -7.09 -5.08 -7.90
CA TRP A 143 -5.93 -5.42 -8.72
C TRP A 143 -4.71 -5.77 -7.88
N LEU A 144 -4.43 -4.98 -6.84
CA LEU A 144 -3.24 -5.15 -6.00
C LEU A 144 -3.39 -6.35 -5.07
N THR A 145 -4.50 -6.40 -4.35
CA THR A 145 -4.65 -7.34 -3.22
C THR A 145 -5.00 -8.75 -3.67
N VAL A 146 -5.80 -8.91 -4.72
CA VAL A 146 -6.09 -10.24 -5.28
C VAL A 146 -4.80 -10.90 -5.75
N ARG A 147 -3.97 -10.16 -6.50
CA ARG A 147 -2.67 -10.67 -6.95
C ARG A 147 -1.71 -10.94 -5.81
N ALA A 148 -1.63 -10.03 -4.84
CA ALA A 148 -0.74 -10.20 -3.69
C ALA A 148 -1.13 -11.41 -2.83
N THR A 149 -2.41 -11.61 -2.53
CA THR A 149 -2.84 -12.79 -1.78
C THR A 149 -2.60 -14.09 -2.54
N LEU A 150 -2.92 -14.13 -3.84
CA LEU A 150 -2.62 -15.29 -4.68
C LEU A 150 -1.11 -15.53 -4.82
N ALA A 151 -0.30 -14.48 -4.76
CA ALA A 151 1.16 -14.58 -4.73
C ALA A 151 1.68 -15.28 -3.48
N GLY A 152 1.13 -14.99 -2.31
CA GLY A 152 1.48 -15.70 -1.07
C GLY A 152 1.22 -17.21 -1.19
N LYS A 153 0.09 -17.57 -1.78
CA LYS A 153 -0.27 -18.97 -2.06
C LYS A 153 0.62 -19.61 -3.13
N ALA A 154 0.91 -18.89 -4.21
CA ALA A 154 1.83 -19.36 -5.24
C ALA A 154 3.25 -19.55 -4.69
N GLN A 155 3.71 -18.67 -3.81
CA GLN A 155 5.00 -18.81 -3.12
C GLN A 155 5.04 -20.11 -2.32
N ALA A 156 4.02 -20.40 -1.52
CA ALA A 156 3.94 -21.67 -0.80
C ALA A 156 3.99 -22.88 -1.75
N ALA A 157 3.25 -22.83 -2.86
CA ALA A 157 3.26 -23.88 -3.88
C ALA A 157 4.64 -24.07 -4.53
N PHE A 158 5.36 -22.97 -4.79
CA PHE A 158 6.71 -23.01 -5.34
C PHE A 158 7.72 -23.60 -4.36
N GLU A 159 7.64 -23.20 -3.09
CA GLU A 159 8.49 -23.73 -2.03
C GLU A 159 8.28 -25.24 -1.83
N ALA A 160 7.03 -25.73 -1.80
CA ALA A 160 6.73 -27.16 -1.74
C ALA A 160 7.34 -27.98 -2.88
N ARG A 161 7.46 -27.37 -4.07
CA ARG A 161 8.02 -27.99 -5.28
C ARG A 161 9.54 -27.74 -5.42
N GLY A 162 10.18 -27.07 -4.46
CA GLY A 162 11.62 -26.78 -4.50
C GLY A 162 12.03 -25.72 -5.53
N ILE A 163 11.09 -24.90 -6.00
CA ILE A 163 11.29 -23.95 -7.10
C ILE A 163 11.83 -22.65 -6.54
N ARG A 164 12.95 -22.18 -7.09
CA ARG A 164 13.67 -20.99 -6.58
C ARG A 164 14.03 -19.97 -7.64
N ASP A 165 13.65 -20.19 -8.90
CA ASP A 165 13.94 -19.25 -9.99
C ASP A 165 13.14 -17.95 -9.83
N ALA A 166 13.83 -16.87 -9.47
CA ALA A 166 13.20 -15.60 -9.14
C ALA A 166 12.49 -14.96 -10.34
N GLU A 167 12.98 -15.16 -11.56
CA GLU A 167 12.39 -14.56 -12.75
C GLU A 167 11.04 -15.22 -13.11
N SER A 168 10.99 -16.55 -13.14
CA SER A 168 9.73 -17.30 -13.38
C SER A 168 8.71 -17.03 -12.27
N ILE A 169 9.17 -16.95 -11.02
CA ILE A 169 8.32 -16.60 -9.87
C ILE A 169 7.77 -15.17 -10.03
N ALA A 170 8.59 -14.20 -10.43
CA ALA A 170 8.15 -12.82 -10.63
C ALA A 170 7.17 -12.67 -11.80
N LYS A 171 7.41 -13.36 -12.93
CA LYS A 171 6.52 -13.34 -14.10
C LYS A 171 5.12 -13.83 -13.78
N MET A 172 4.98 -14.76 -12.83
CA MET A 172 3.66 -15.23 -12.40
C MET A 172 2.77 -14.14 -11.82
N ALA A 173 3.34 -13.09 -11.23
CA ALA A 173 2.59 -11.92 -10.76
C ALA A 173 1.77 -11.26 -11.89
N GLU A 174 2.30 -11.27 -13.12
CA GLU A 174 1.71 -10.62 -14.29
C GLU A 174 0.50 -11.38 -14.83
N TYR A 175 0.50 -12.70 -14.66
CA TYR A 175 -0.52 -13.60 -15.19
C TYR A 175 -1.64 -13.92 -14.18
N MET A 176 -1.48 -13.51 -12.92
CA MET A 176 -2.53 -13.64 -11.93
C MET A 176 -3.75 -12.76 -12.28
N PRO A 177 -4.98 -13.25 -11.98
CA PRO A 177 -6.19 -12.45 -12.14
C PRO A 177 -6.08 -11.11 -11.42
N THR A 178 -6.64 -10.08 -12.04
CA THR A 178 -6.64 -8.69 -11.52
C THR A 178 -7.90 -8.35 -10.75
N GLY A 179 -8.89 -9.23 -10.69
CA GLY A 179 -10.17 -8.96 -10.06
C GLY A 179 -10.67 -10.18 -9.33
N PHE A 180 -11.37 -9.96 -8.21
CA PHE A 180 -11.81 -11.05 -7.35
C PHE A 180 -12.78 -12.00 -8.06
N GLY A 181 -13.70 -11.44 -8.87
CA GLY A 181 -14.65 -12.23 -9.66
C GLY A 181 -14.01 -13.14 -10.71
N ALA A 182 -12.75 -12.88 -11.09
CA ALA A 182 -12.00 -13.70 -12.04
C ALA A 182 -11.29 -14.88 -11.37
N VAL A 183 -11.30 -14.97 -10.03
CA VAL A 183 -10.71 -16.09 -9.29
C VAL A 183 -11.75 -17.22 -9.14
N PRO A 184 -11.50 -18.43 -9.64
CA PRO A 184 -12.47 -19.52 -9.51
C PRO A 184 -12.68 -19.90 -8.03
N ARG A 185 -13.91 -19.80 -7.50
CA ARG A 185 -14.18 -20.09 -6.08
C ARG A 185 -13.71 -21.47 -5.62
N LYS A 186 -13.74 -22.47 -6.51
CA LYS A 186 -13.32 -23.85 -6.23
C LYS A 186 -11.82 -24.03 -5.92
N ILE A 187 -10.98 -23.03 -6.23
CA ILE A 187 -9.53 -23.10 -5.98
C ILE A 187 -9.14 -22.46 -4.64
N LEU A 188 -10.12 -21.88 -3.92
CA LEU A 188 -9.91 -21.20 -2.65
C LEU A 188 -10.69 -21.86 -1.52
N THR A 189 -10.09 -21.93 -0.35
CA THR A 189 -10.78 -22.29 0.89
C THR A 189 -11.64 -21.11 1.38
N PRO A 190 -12.61 -21.33 2.29
CA PRO A 190 -13.39 -20.23 2.86
C PRO A 190 -12.53 -19.16 3.55
N VAL A 191 -11.46 -19.58 4.24
CA VAL A 191 -10.53 -18.66 4.90
C VAL A 191 -9.78 -17.82 3.86
N GLU A 192 -9.24 -18.44 2.81
CA GLU A 192 -8.55 -17.72 1.73
C GLU A 192 -9.45 -16.72 1.01
N MET A 193 -10.72 -17.11 0.74
CA MET A 193 -11.72 -16.20 0.16
C MET A 193 -11.92 -14.97 1.04
N LYS A 194 -12.10 -15.17 2.35
CA LYS A 194 -12.28 -14.06 3.30
C LYS A 194 -11.03 -13.21 3.46
N THR A 195 -9.83 -13.79 3.40
CA THR A 195 -8.57 -13.04 3.39
C THR A 195 -8.51 -12.10 2.20
N ILE A 196 -8.90 -12.54 0.99
CA ILE A 196 -8.94 -11.67 -0.19
C ILE A 196 -10.00 -10.57 -0.03
N GLU A 197 -11.21 -10.91 0.43
CA GLU A 197 -12.28 -9.92 0.63
C GLU A 197 -11.87 -8.80 1.60
N ILE A 198 -11.24 -9.15 2.72
CA ILE A 198 -10.77 -8.18 3.72
C ILE A 198 -9.61 -7.35 3.18
N ALA A 199 -8.66 -7.97 2.48
CA ALA A 199 -7.53 -7.26 1.88
C ALA A 199 -8.01 -6.21 0.87
N ARG A 200 -8.97 -6.58 0.00
CA ARG A 200 -9.58 -5.66 -0.97
C ARG A 200 -10.20 -4.45 -0.31
N ALA A 201 -11.03 -4.67 0.71
CA ALA A 201 -11.70 -3.59 1.43
C ALA A 201 -10.68 -2.61 2.05
N ARG A 202 -9.63 -3.13 2.68
CA ARG A 202 -8.58 -2.29 3.30
C ARG A 202 -7.78 -1.49 2.28
N ALA A 203 -7.35 -2.12 1.18
CA ALA A 203 -6.61 -1.41 0.15
C ALA A 203 -7.46 -0.37 -0.56
N ALA A 204 -8.73 -0.66 -0.85
CA ALA A 204 -9.66 0.29 -1.43
C ALA A 204 -9.87 1.52 -0.53
N GLU A 205 -9.99 1.31 0.79
CA GLU A 205 -10.10 2.38 1.78
C GLU A 205 -8.84 3.27 1.77
N ASN A 206 -7.65 2.66 1.83
CA ASN A 206 -6.38 3.39 1.84
C ASN A 206 -6.14 4.17 0.54
N ILE A 207 -6.48 3.59 -0.62
CA ILE A 207 -6.37 4.27 -1.92
C ILE A 207 -7.38 5.43 -2.02
N SER A 208 -8.60 5.23 -1.52
CA SER A 208 -9.63 6.29 -1.47
C SER A 208 -9.17 7.45 -0.60
N ALA A 209 -8.65 7.17 0.60
CA ALA A 209 -8.14 8.19 1.51
C ALA A 209 -7.04 9.05 0.87
N VAL A 210 -6.10 8.45 0.12
CA VAL A 210 -5.06 9.25 -0.56
C VAL A 210 -5.64 10.05 -1.73
N SER A 211 -6.66 9.53 -2.41
CA SER A 211 -7.35 10.27 -3.47
C SER A 211 -8.06 11.51 -2.91
N ASP A 212 -8.66 11.41 -1.72
CA ASP A 212 -9.27 12.54 -1.02
C ASP A 212 -8.23 13.54 -0.52
N VAL A 213 -7.12 13.06 0.05
CA VAL A 213 -5.98 13.91 0.43
C VAL A 213 -5.42 14.65 -0.79
N ALA A 214 -5.28 13.99 -1.94
CA ALA A 214 -4.85 14.61 -3.18
C ALA A 214 -5.81 15.73 -3.60
N ARG A 215 -7.12 15.45 -3.64
CA ARG A 215 -8.17 16.44 -3.95
C ARG A 215 -8.06 17.68 -3.06
N HIS A 216 -8.03 17.49 -1.74
CA HIS A 216 -7.93 18.59 -0.78
C HIS A 216 -6.64 19.38 -0.94
N LYS A 217 -5.51 18.69 -1.15
CA LYS A 217 -4.21 19.33 -1.31
C LYS A 217 -4.14 20.19 -2.56
N MET A 218 -4.66 19.71 -3.69
CA MET A 218 -4.71 20.48 -4.93
C MET A 218 -5.59 21.73 -4.78
N LYS A 219 -6.77 21.60 -4.16
CA LYS A 219 -7.63 22.75 -3.86
C LYS A 219 -6.94 23.80 -2.99
N ASN A 220 -6.28 23.36 -1.91
CA ASN A 220 -5.58 24.27 -1.00
C ASN A 220 -4.42 25.01 -1.69
N LEU A 221 -3.66 24.34 -2.56
CA LEU A 221 -2.59 24.98 -3.32
C LEU A 221 -3.12 26.07 -4.26
N ILE A 222 -4.26 25.80 -4.90
CA ILE A 222 -4.94 26.78 -5.75
C ILE A 222 -5.45 27.96 -4.94
N ILE A 223 -6.10 27.73 -3.78
CA ILE A 223 -6.56 28.80 -2.89
C ILE A 223 -5.38 29.70 -2.49
N GLN A 224 -4.28 29.09 -2.03
CA GLN A 224 -3.07 29.83 -1.64
C GLN A 224 -2.48 30.62 -2.80
N HIS A 225 -2.51 30.07 -4.01
CA HIS A 225 -2.07 30.77 -5.21
C HIS A 225 -2.96 31.99 -5.52
N MET A 226 -4.28 31.83 -5.50
CA MET A 226 -5.23 32.91 -5.74
C MET A 226 -5.10 34.02 -4.70
N GLU A 227 -5.01 33.67 -3.41
CA GLU A 227 -4.74 34.63 -2.34
C GLU A 227 -3.44 35.39 -2.58
N ALA A 228 -2.35 34.68 -2.89
CA ALA A 228 -1.07 35.30 -3.18
C ALA A 228 -1.11 36.20 -4.43
N GLN A 229 -1.89 35.84 -5.46
CA GLN A 229 -2.08 36.63 -6.67
C GLN A 229 -2.83 37.92 -6.36
N MET A 230 -3.90 37.87 -5.56
CA MET A 230 -4.65 39.04 -5.12
C MET A 230 -3.77 40.05 -4.37
N PHE A 231 -2.82 39.56 -3.58
CA PHE A 231 -1.88 40.41 -2.84
C PHE A 231 -0.60 40.76 -3.61
N GLY A 232 -0.48 40.38 -4.89
CA GLY A 232 0.70 40.66 -5.71
C GLY A 232 2.00 39.98 -5.23
N MET A 233 1.88 38.88 -4.50
CA MET A 233 3.02 38.12 -3.97
C MET A 233 3.65 37.23 -5.05
N LYS A 234 4.94 36.89 -4.90
CA LYS A 234 5.65 36.00 -5.85
C LYS A 234 5.00 34.63 -5.98
N GLN A 235 4.37 34.13 -4.90
CA GLN A 235 3.63 32.88 -4.84
C GLN A 235 2.36 32.90 -5.70
N GLY A 236 1.86 34.09 -6.04
CA GLY A 236 0.75 34.31 -6.96
C GLY A 236 1.15 34.21 -8.44
N GLN A 237 2.40 33.90 -8.75
CA GLN A 237 2.84 33.65 -10.13
C GLN A 237 2.57 32.19 -10.53
N PHE A 238 2.12 31.96 -11.77
CA PHE A 238 1.86 30.61 -12.28
C PHE A 238 3.08 29.67 -12.24
N THR A 239 4.29 30.23 -12.36
CA THR A 239 5.54 29.47 -12.21
C THR A 239 5.70 28.89 -10.81
N ALA A 240 5.29 29.63 -9.77
CA ALA A 240 5.31 29.18 -8.38
C ALA A 240 4.24 28.11 -8.14
N LEU A 241 3.00 28.32 -8.63
CA LEU A 241 1.94 27.30 -8.56
C LEU A 241 2.37 25.99 -9.22
N ARG A 242 2.96 26.06 -10.42
CA ARG A 242 3.47 24.87 -11.13
C ARG A 242 4.50 24.11 -10.29
N GLN A 243 5.41 24.81 -9.63
CA GLN A 243 6.40 24.18 -8.75
C GLN A 243 5.73 23.51 -7.55
N SER A 244 4.80 24.19 -6.87
CA SER A 244 4.08 23.64 -5.72
C SER A 244 3.24 22.41 -6.08
N LEU A 245 2.57 22.43 -7.24
CA LEU A 245 1.86 21.26 -7.77
C LEU A 245 2.82 20.11 -8.06
N PHE A 246 3.98 20.39 -8.68
CA PHE A 246 5.00 19.38 -8.96
C PHE A 246 5.49 18.70 -7.68
N ASP A 247 5.80 19.47 -6.65
CA ASP A 247 6.26 18.96 -5.36
C ASP A 247 5.15 18.12 -4.68
N ALA A 248 3.90 18.59 -4.73
CA ALA A 248 2.76 17.84 -4.20
C ALA A 248 2.55 16.50 -4.91
N PHE A 249 2.70 16.44 -6.23
CA PHE A 249 2.67 15.17 -6.96
C PHE A 249 3.83 14.25 -6.58
N GLY A 250 5.01 14.79 -6.26
CA GLY A 250 6.13 14.03 -5.73
C GLY A 250 5.80 13.35 -4.39
N GLU A 251 5.11 14.05 -3.50
CA GLU A 251 4.64 13.51 -2.23
C GLU A 251 3.54 12.44 -2.40
N LEU A 252 2.54 12.73 -3.24
CA LEU A 252 1.49 11.75 -3.56
C LEU A 252 2.05 10.47 -4.20
N ASN A 253 3.05 10.60 -5.07
CA ASN A 253 3.78 9.45 -5.63
C ASN A 253 4.42 8.58 -4.54
N ARG A 254 5.02 9.20 -3.52
CA ARG A 254 5.57 8.46 -2.38
C ARG A 254 4.47 7.75 -1.63
N ASP A 255 3.40 8.44 -1.26
CA ASP A 255 2.35 7.88 -0.42
C ASP A 255 1.66 6.68 -1.09
N PHE A 256 1.40 6.75 -2.40
CA PHE A 256 0.89 5.61 -3.15
C PHE A 256 1.87 4.43 -3.17
N ARG A 257 3.17 4.68 -3.33
CA ARG A 257 4.17 3.59 -3.25
C ARG A 257 4.22 2.98 -1.84
N ARG A 258 4.03 3.79 -0.78
CA ARG A 258 3.93 3.28 0.60
C ARG A 258 2.72 2.36 0.77
N ILE A 259 1.57 2.74 0.23
CA ILE A 259 0.37 1.88 0.18
C ILE A 259 0.68 0.61 -0.58
N ALA A 260 1.24 0.70 -1.79
CA ALA A 260 1.55 -0.46 -2.60
C ALA A 260 2.45 -1.46 -1.85
N VAL A 261 3.51 -0.99 -1.20
CA VAL A 261 4.42 -1.83 -0.40
C VAL A 261 3.69 -2.46 0.79
N THR A 262 2.92 -1.66 1.53
CA THR A 262 2.27 -2.09 2.77
C THR A 262 1.14 -3.08 2.48
N GLU A 263 0.23 -2.73 1.57
CA GLU A 263 -0.95 -3.56 1.25
C GLU A 263 -0.57 -4.83 0.50
N ALA A 264 0.37 -4.77 -0.46
CA ALA A 264 0.83 -5.98 -1.13
C ALA A 264 1.61 -6.89 -0.16
N GLY A 265 2.41 -6.30 0.72
CA GLY A 265 3.12 -7.03 1.78
C GLY A 265 2.16 -7.73 2.74
N GLU A 266 1.17 -6.99 3.24
CA GLU A 266 0.12 -7.49 4.14
C GLU A 266 -0.65 -8.63 3.47
N ALA A 267 -1.22 -8.38 2.29
CA ALA A 267 -2.07 -9.32 1.56
C ALA A 267 -1.31 -10.61 1.17
N CYS A 268 -0.05 -10.49 0.75
CA CYS A 268 0.79 -11.64 0.39
C CYS A 268 1.13 -12.49 1.61
N ASN A 269 1.56 -11.86 2.69
CA ASN A 269 1.92 -12.59 3.91
C ASN A 269 0.69 -13.27 4.55
N GLN A 270 -0.45 -12.56 4.63
CA GLN A 270 -1.71 -13.16 5.09
C GLN A 270 -2.16 -14.30 4.18
N GLY A 271 -2.02 -14.14 2.86
CA GLY A 271 -2.32 -15.18 1.88
C GLY A 271 -1.47 -16.44 2.05
N LEU A 272 -0.16 -16.28 2.29
CA LEU A 272 0.72 -17.39 2.60
C LEU A 272 0.28 -18.09 3.88
N ILE A 273 0.11 -17.37 4.99
CA ILE A 273 -0.30 -17.98 6.28
C ILE A 273 -1.66 -18.68 6.16
N ALA A 274 -2.60 -18.14 5.37
CA ALA A 274 -3.91 -18.75 5.14
C ALA A 274 -3.86 -20.10 4.41
N THR A 275 -2.74 -20.41 3.76
CA THR A 275 -2.55 -21.67 3.03
C THR A 275 -1.87 -22.75 3.86
N LEU A 276 -1.49 -22.41 5.10
CA LEU A 276 -0.77 -23.32 5.98
C LEU A 276 -1.70 -23.91 7.04
N SER A 277 -1.56 -25.22 7.26
CA SER A 277 -2.29 -25.91 8.31
C SER A 277 -1.68 -25.61 9.68
N PRO A 278 -2.48 -25.62 10.77
CA PRO A 278 -1.95 -25.51 12.13
C PRO A 278 -0.86 -26.55 12.39
N GLY A 279 0.21 -26.15 13.07
CA GLY A 279 1.40 -26.96 13.34
C GLY A 279 2.53 -26.79 12.31
N GLN A 280 2.25 -26.25 11.12
CA GLN A 280 3.30 -25.91 10.15
C GLN A 280 4.17 -24.76 10.66
N ARG A 281 5.41 -24.67 10.14
CA ARG A 281 6.38 -23.68 10.59
C ARG A 281 6.76 -22.72 9.49
N VAL A 282 6.86 -21.45 9.86
CA VAL A 282 7.32 -20.38 8.98
C VAL A 282 8.47 -19.62 9.61
N LYS A 283 9.37 -19.09 8.80
CA LYS A 283 10.48 -18.24 9.21
C LYS A 283 10.22 -16.82 8.73
N ARG A 284 10.44 -15.84 9.62
CA ARG A 284 10.35 -14.44 9.26
C ARG A 284 11.62 -14.00 8.53
N VAL A 285 11.47 -13.27 7.43
CA VAL A 285 12.59 -12.74 6.64
C VAL A 285 12.46 -11.23 6.49
N GLU A 286 13.42 -10.50 7.03
CA GLU A 286 13.49 -9.03 7.08
C GLU A 286 14.78 -8.57 6.38
N ALA A 287 15.02 -9.11 5.19
CA ALA A 287 16.26 -8.93 4.43
C ALA A 287 16.24 -7.68 3.53
N TYR A 288 15.94 -6.52 4.10
CA TYR A 288 15.96 -5.24 3.36
C TYR A 288 16.79 -4.16 4.07
N ARG A 289 17.37 -3.27 3.26
CA ARG A 289 18.12 -2.12 3.74
C ARG A 289 17.19 -1.17 4.50
N GLY A 290 17.61 -0.73 5.68
CA GLY A 290 16.81 0.18 6.50
C GLY A 290 15.73 -0.49 7.37
N ALA A 291 15.78 -1.82 7.55
CA ALA A 291 14.92 -2.48 8.53
C ALA A 291 15.06 -1.84 9.93
N CYS A 292 13.93 -1.56 10.57
CA CYS A 292 13.88 -0.96 11.91
C CYS A 292 14.39 -1.94 12.97
N ALA A 293 14.61 -1.47 14.19
CA ALA A 293 15.12 -2.31 15.28
C ALA A 293 14.18 -3.50 15.58
N PHE A 294 12.87 -3.30 15.53
CA PHE A 294 11.88 -4.36 15.72
C PHE A 294 11.95 -5.41 14.59
N CYS A 295 11.89 -4.99 13.33
CA CYS A 295 12.00 -5.91 12.20
C CYS A 295 13.31 -6.72 12.24
N LYS A 296 14.44 -6.07 12.58
CA LYS A 296 15.71 -6.78 12.78
C LYS A 296 15.67 -7.83 13.89
N SER A 297 14.96 -7.56 14.98
CA SER A 297 14.89 -8.47 16.14
C SER A 297 14.05 -9.72 15.88
N ILE A 298 13.18 -9.68 14.87
CA ILE A 298 12.32 -10.82 14.47
C ILE A 298 12.86 -11.56 13.25
N ASN A 299 13.83 -11.00 12.54
CA ASN A 299 14.45 -11.63 11.38
C ASN A 299 15.03 -13.01 11.72
N GLY A 300 14.73 -14.00 10.88
CA GLY A 300 15.21 -15.38 11.03
C GLY A 300 14.50 -16.21 12.10
N LYS A 301 13.61 -15.63 12.91
CA LYS A 301 12.84 -16.38 13.90
C LYS A 301 11.80 -17.28 13.22
N VAL A 302 11.57 -18.44 13.83
CA VAL A 302 10.62 -19.45 13.38
C VAL A 302 9.37 -19.43 14.24
N PHE A 303 8.21 -19.54 13.60
CA PHE A 303 6.90 -19.47 14.24
C PHE A 303 6.07 -20.68 13.84
N THR A 304 5.21 -21.13 14.76
CA THR A 304 4.21 -22.16 14.49
C THR A 304 2.92 -21.51 14.02
N VAL A 305 2.37 -22.00 12.92
CA VAL A 305 1.04 -21.61 12.45
C VAL A 305 0.00 -22.22 13.39
N VAL A 306 -0.96 -21.41 13.85
CA VAL A 306 -2.06 -21.86 14.71
C VAL A 306 -3.40 -21.35 14.18
N ALA A 307 -4.48 -21.94 14.65
CA ALA A 307 -5.82 -21.47 14.33
C ALA A 307 -6.09 -20.09 14.99
N PRO A 308 -6.85 -19.19 14.33
CA PRO A 308 -7.19 -17.88 14.90
C PRO A 308 -7.98 -17.92 16.21
N ASP A 309 -8.63 -19.04 16.52
CA ASP A 309 -9.43 -19.31 17.71
C ASP A 309 -8.74 -20.25 18.72
N ALA A 310 -7.44 -20.50 18.55
CA ALA A 310 -6.69 -21.33 19.49
C ALA A 310 -6.73 -20.74 20.92
N PRO A 311 -6.98 -21.56 21.96
CA PRO A 311 -7.25 -21.07 23.31
C PRO A 311 -6.04 -20.39 24.00
N GLU A 312 -4.81 -20.72 23.59
CA GLU A 312 -3.57 -20.16 24.15
C GLU A 312 -2.64 -19.67 23.03
N GLN A 313 -2.98 -18.51 22.46
CA GLN A 313 -2.14 -17.89 21.44
C GLN A 313 -0.93 -17.18 22.05
N ASN A 314 0.27 -17.60 21.65
CA ASN A 314 1.51 -16.90 21.97
C ASN A 314 1.95 -15.99 20.82
N GLY A 315 1.81 -14.69 21.02
CA GLY A 315 2.18 -13.68 20.04
C GLY A 315 3.65 -13.67 19.60
N GLN A 316 4.58 -14.19 20.40
CA GLN A 316 6.02 -14.16 20.09
C GLN A 316 6.53 -15.40 19.38
N THR A 317 5.77 -16.50 19.38
CA THR A 317 6.20 -17.79 18.82
C THR A 317 5.19 -18.42 17.88
N GLN A 318 3.96 -17.89 17.82
CA GLN A 318 2.90 -18.37 16.95
C GLN A 318 2.41 -17.28 16.00
N VAL A 319 1.83 -17.70 14.88
CA VAL A 319 1.24 -16.82 13.86
C VAL A 319 -0.06 -17.43 13.34
N TRP A 320 -1.05 -16.59 13.05
CA TRP A 320 -2.36 -17.01 12.54
C TRP A 320 -2.91 -15.95 11.60
N VAL A 321 -3.82 -16.35 10.71
CA VAL A 321 -4.47 -15.44 9.76
C VAL A 321 -5.18 -14.32 10.52
N GLY A 322 -4.97 -13.08 10.09
CA GLY A 322 -5.58 -11.90 10.69
C GLY A 322 -4.86 -11.38 11.94
N LYS A 323 -3.75 -11.98 12.37
CA LYS A 323 -2.91 -11.42 13.44
C LYS A 323 -2.30 -10.10 12.98
N THR A 324 -2.63 -9.00 13.67
CA THR A 324 -2.14 -7.65 13.35
C THR A 324 -1.65 -6.92 14.61
N ASN A 325 -0.95 -5.80 14.41
CA ASN A 325 -0.56 -4.87 15.47
C ASN A 325 -1.56 -3.71 15.66
N ILE A 326 -2.76 -3.78 15.06
CA ILE A 326 -3.81 -2.79 15.30
C ILE A 326 -4.22 -2.85 16.77
N GLY A 327 -4.20 -1.70 17.46
CA GLY A 327 -4.47 -1.62 18.90
C GLY A 327 -3.29 -2.04 19.80
N ARG A 328 -2.09 -2.28 19.24
CA ARG A 328 -0.87 -2.59 19.98
C ARG A 328 0.16 -1.46 19.86
N SER A 329 1.04 -1.36 20.84
CA SER A 329 2.03 -0.28 20.94
C SER A 329 3.46 -0.76 20.69
N ALA A 330 4.24 0.08 20.01
CA ALA A 330 5.69 -0.10 19.88
C ALA A 330 6.45 0.43 21.11
N ALA A 331 5.85 1.37 21.85
CA ALA A 331 6.47 2.00 23.00
C ALA A 331 6.40 1.08 24.23
N SER A 332 7.54 0.84 24.87
CA SER A 332 7.65 -0.08 26.02
C SER A 332 6.99 0.45 27.30
N ARG A 333 6.60 1.73 27.34
CA ARG A 333 6.01 2.38 28.51
C ARG A 333 4.82 3.26 28.14
N ARG A 334 3.81 3.26 29.01
CA ARG A 334 2.63 4.12 28.94
C ARG A 334 2.61 5.12 30.10
N ARG A 335 1.95 6.26 29.92
CA ARG A 335 1.71 7.21 31.00
C ARG A 335 0.45 6.83 31.76
N THR A 336 0.58 6.71 33.08
CA THR A 336 -0.53 6.58 34.03
C THR A 336 -0.47 7.72 35.04
N ASP A 337 -1.48 7.80 35.92
CA ASP A 337 -1.50 8.78 37.01
C ASP A 337 -0.32 8.61 37.98
N GLU A 338 0.26 7.40 38.02
CA GLU A 338 1.43 7.03 38.82
C GLU A 338 2.77 7.28 38.09
N GLY A 339 2.74 7.78 36.84
CA GLY A 339 3.91 8.07 36.03
C GLY A 339 4.09 7.14 34.82
N LEU A 340 5.33 6.96 34.36
CA LEU A 340 5.62 6.10 33.20
C LEU A 340 5.78 4.64 33.65
N MET A 341 4.76 3.83 33.37
CA MET A 341 4.76 2.40 33.70
C MET A 341 5.08 1.52 32.48
N PRO A 342 5.75 0.37 32.66
CA PRO A 342 5.95 -0.59 31.59
C PRO A 342 4.61 -1.11 31.05
N ARG A 343 4.52 -1.28 29.74
CA ARG A 343 3.38 -1.97 29.10
C ARG A 343 3.54 -3.48 29.27
N SER A 344 2.42 -4.18 29.42
CA SER A 344 2.39 -5.63 29.44
C SER A 344 2.69 -6.20 28.04
N GLU A 345 3.14 -7.45 27.97
CA GLU A 345 3.45 -8.10 26.68
C GLU A 345 2.26 -8.13 25.71
N ASN A 346 1.03 -8.20 26.24
CA ASN A 346 -0.20 -8.20 25.46
C ASN A 346 -0.54 -6.83 24.86
N GLU A 347 0.02 -5.74 25.39
CA GLU A 347 -0.12 -4.40 24.84
C GLU A 347 0.97 -4.10 23.80
N MET A 348 2.05 -4.86 23.81
CA MET A 348 3.19 -4.66 22.92
C MET A 348 2.94 -5.27 21.54
N TRP A 349 3.67 -4.76 20.55
CA TRP A 349 3.73 -5.35 19.21
C TRP A 349 4.16 -6.81 19.25
N TRP A 350 3.47 -7.59 18.43
CA TRP A 350 3.84 -8.95 18.09
C TRP A 350 4.30 -9.03 16.64
N PRO A 351 5.07 -10.05 16.29
CA PRO A 351 5.24 -10.47 14.90
C PRO A 351 3.88 -10.73 14.25
N ALA A 352 3.38 -9.76 13.48
CA ALA A 352 2.10 -9.83 12.78
C ALA A 352 2.14 -10.87 11.65
N ALA A 353 0.99 -11.43 11.29
CA ALA A 353 0.88 -12.35 10.16
C ALA A 353 1.14 -11.65 8.82
N GLY A 354 0.82 -10.36 8.71
CA GLY A 354 1.15 -9.55 7.56
C GLY A 354 2.47 -8.79 7.68
N VAL A 355 2.45 -7.48 7.42
CA VAL A 355 3.57 -6.57 7.68
C VAL A 355 3.48 -5.97 9.09
N GLN A 356 4.61 -5.54 9.65
CA GLN A 356 4.65 -5.11 11.06
C GLN A 356 4.09 -3.70 11.26
N HIS A 357 4.28 -2.84 10.26
CA HIS A 357 3.91 -1.42 10.24
C HIS A 357 4.01 -0.91 8.79
N PRO A 358 3.55 0.33 8.49
CA PRO A 358 3.73 0.93 7.17
C PRO A 358 5.19 0.87 6.70
N ASN A 359 5.39 0.63 5.40
CA ASN A 359 6.71 0.49 4.76
C ASN A 359 7.57 -0.73 5.17
N CYS A 360 7.07 -1.58 6.07
CA CYS A 360 7.74 -2.85 6.35
C CYS A 360 7.68 -3.75 5.10
N ARG A 361 8.80 -4.41 4.77
CA ARG A 361 8.94 -5.30 3.59
C ARG A 361 9.19 -6.74 3.98
N GLY A 362 9.06 -7.05 5.27
CA GLY A 362 9.29 -8.39 5.77
C GLY A 362 8.30 -9.37 5.20
N SER A 363 8.75 -10.61 5.03
CA SER A 363 7.97 -11.70 4.44
C SER A 363 8.07 -12.97 5.27
N TRP A 364 7.12 -13.88 5.06
CA TRP A 364 7.20 -15.24 5.56
C TRP A 364 7.74 -16.17 4.48
N VAL A 365 8.53 -17.14 4.91
CA VAL A 365 8.93 -18.30 4.09
C VAL A 365 8.65 -19.56 4.89
N THR A 366 8.24 -20.64 4.22
CA THR A 366 8.02 -21.91 4.92
C THR A 366 9.34 -22.52 5.39
N VAL A 367 9.31 -23.21 6.53
CA VAL A 367 10.41 -24.05 6.99
C VAL A 367 10.05 -25.48 6.63
N THR A 368 10.89 -26.14 5.83
CA THR A 368 10.58 -27.48 5.30
C THR A 368 10.27 -28.50 6.40
N ASP A 369 9.20 -29.24 6.12
CA ASP A 369 8.66 -30.45 6.76
C ASP A 369 7.65 -30.28 7.93
N PRO A 370 6.36 -30.65 7.72
CA PRO A 370 5.72 -30.98 6.44
C PRO A 370 5.60 -29.74 5.53
N GLY A 371 5.81 -29.93 4.22
CA GLY A 371 5.63 -28.88 3.21
C GLY A 371 4.22 -28.28 3.20
N PRO A 372 4.01 -27.06 2.67
CA PRO A 372 2.73 -26.36 2.74
C PRO A 372 1.59 -27.16 2.10
N ASP A 373 0.43 -27.20 2.77
CA ASP A 373 -0.77 -27.94 2.34
C ASP A 373 -1.56 -27.17 1.28
N VAL A 374 -0.94 -26.99 0.10
CA VAL A 374 -1.56 -26.24 -1.00
C VAL A 374 -2.53 -27.13 -1.77
N SER A 375 -3.77 -26.66 -1.94
CA SER A 375 -4.81 -27.46 -2.59
C SER A 375 -4.42 -27.88 -4.03
N PRO A 376 -4.63 -29.16 -4.42
CA PRO A 376 -4.33 -29.64 -5.78
C PRO A 376 -5.07 -28.86 -6.88
N ALA A 377 -6.30 -28.40 -6.57
CA ALA A 377 -7.09 -27.58 -7.48
C ALA A 377 -6.40 -26.23 -7.79
N PHE A 378 -5.79 -25.59 -6.79
CA PHE A 378 -5.03 -24.37 -7.00
C PHE A 378 -3.77 -24.62 -7.82
N VAL A 379 -3.04 -25.69 -7.51
CA VAL A 379 -1.81 -26.05 -8.24
C VAL A 379 -2.11 -26.30 -9.73
N ASN A 380 -3.16 -27.07 -10.05
CA ASN A 380 -3.57 -27.32 -11.43
C ASN A 380 -4.00 -26.05 -12.17
N TRP A 381 -4.68 -25.14 -11.46
CA TRP A 381 -5.06 -23.85 -12.03
C TRP A 381 -3.84 -22.97 -12.33
N MET A 382 -2.89 -22.91 -11.40
CA MET A 382 -1.62 -22.19 -11.58
C MET A 382 -0.81 -22.76 -12.75
N ASP A 383 -0.71 -24.08 -12.86
CA ASP A 383 -0.04 -24.75 -13.99
C ASP A 383 -0.74 -24.45 -15.33
N GLY A 384 -2.07 -24.31 -15.32
CA GLY A 384 -2.84 -23.87 -16.48
C GLY A 384 -2.48 -22.45 -16.93
N ILE A 385 -2.30 -21.52 -15.97
CA ILE A 385 -1.85 -20.15 -16.26
C ILE A 385 -0.45 -20.18 -16.86
N LEU A 386 0.49 -20.91 -16.25
CA LEU A 386 1.87 -21.04 -16.74
C LEU A 386 1.90 -21.54 -18.19
N ARG A 387 1.20 -22.66 -18.47
CA ARG A 387 1.14 -23.26 -19.82
C ARG A 387 0.57 -22.29 -20.86
N LYS A 388 -0.51 -21.57 -20.51
CA LYS A 388 -1.14 -20.60 -21.41
C LYS A 388 -0.17 -19.50 -21.86
N HIS A 389 0.79 -19.16 -21.01
CA HIS A 389 1.77 -18.10 -21.26
C HIS A 389 3.15 -18.65 -21.69
N GLY A 390 3.23 -19.90 -22.14
CA GLY A 390 4.46 -20.51 -22.63
C GLY A 390 5.52 -20.74 -21.55
N LEU A 391 5.14 -20.65 -20.28
CA LEU A 391 6.02 -20.99 -19.16
C LEU A 391 5.87 -22.46 -18.83
N LYS A 392 7.01 -23.13 -18.55
CA LYS A 392 6.98 -24.55 -18.16
C LYS A 392 6.22 -24.68 -16.82
N PRO A 393 5.12 -25.46 -16.76
CA PRO A 393 4.49 -25.84 -15.51
C PRO A 393 5.52 -26.61 -14.68
N VAL A 394 5.75 -26.16 -13.46
CA VAL A 394 7.00 -26.49 -12.80
C VAL A 394 6.90 -27.86 -12.12
N GLY A 395 7.77 -28.79 -12.54
CA GLY A 395 7.77 -30.20 -12.13
C GLY A 395 7.52 -31.19 -13.26
N ALA A 396 7.23 -30.72 -14.49
CA ALA A 396 7.37 -31.55 -15.67
C ALA A 396 8.87 -31.76 -15.91
N SER A 397 9.44 -32.88 -15.42
CA SER A 397 10.68 -33.39 -16.01
C SER A 397 10.45 -33.54 -17.50
N ASP A 398 11.37 -33.02 -18.31
CA ASP A 398 11.37 -33.29 -19.74
C ASP A 398 11.33 -34.83 -19.92
N ALA A 399 10.18 -35.32 -20.37
CA ALA A 399 9.97 -36.72 -20.74
C ALA A 399 10.17 -36.86 -22.25
#